data_AF-D7RA53-F1
#
_entry.id   AF-D7RA53-F1
#
_cell.length_a   1.000
_cell.length_b   1.000
_cell.length_c   1.000
_cell.angle_alpha   90.00
_cell.angle_beta   90.00
_cell.angle_gamma   90.00
#
_symmetry.space_group_name_H-M   'P 1'
#
loop_
_entity.id
_entity.type
_entity.pdbx_description
1 polymer ?
#
loop_
_entity_poly.entity_id
_entity_poly.type
_entity_poly.pdbx_seq_one_letter_code
_entity_poly.pdbx_strand_id
1 'polypeptide(L)'
;LLSSPSLESQKFIWAVERMLTTTPPLLYLPPRLLLRIGAPLWTQHATAWDHIFSHAQARIQRAYQRLSSSQARRSATGAAGGQYTGVLGQLMEKGQLSLDLIKANVP
;
A
#
# COMPACT_ATOMS: atom_id res chain seq x y z
N LEU A 1 22.01 -12.39 12.68
CA LEU A 1 20.79 -13.03 12.14
C LEU A 1 19.96 -11.97 11.43
N LEU A 2 20.36 -11.53 10.23
CA LEU A 2 19.48 -10.71 9.40
C LEU A 2 18.61 -11.66 8.60
N SER A 3 17.34 -11.78 8.99
CA SER A 3 16.35 -12.50 8.22
C SER A 3 16.25 -11.84 6.84
N SER A 4 16.55 -12.60 5.79
CA SER A 4 16.36 -12.15 4.41
C SER A 4 14.91 -11.65 4.25
N PRO A 5 14.68 -10.50 3.60
CA PRO A 5 13.34 -9.97 3.43
C PRO A 5 12.45 -11.00 2.71
N SER A 6 11.18 -11.07 3.10
CA SER A 6 10.24 -11.95 2.38
C SER A 6 10.20 -11.56 0.90
N LEU A 7 10.02 -12.55 0.02
CA LEU A 7 9.93 -12.31 -1.42
C LEU A 7 8.90 -11.21 -1.77
N GLU A 8 7.81 -11.13 -1.02
CA GLU A 8 6.78 -10.09 -1.14
C GLU A 8 7.33 -8.69 -0.82
N SER A 9 8.12 -8.55 0.25
CA SER A 9 8.73 -7.28 0.65
C SER A 9 9.81 -6.84 -0.33
N GLN A 10 10.58 -7.80 -0.85
CA GLN A 10 11.58 -7.51 -1.88
C GLN A 10 10.92 -7.00 -3.17
N LYS A 11 9.83 -7.65 -3.62
CA LYS A 11 9.05 -7.18 -4.78
C LYS A 11 8.52 -5.76 -4.60
N PHE A 12 8.04 -5.42 -3.39
CA PHE A 12 7.61 -4.07 -3.08
C PHE A 12 8.75 -3.05 -3.19
N ILE A 13 9.93 -3.36 -2.63
CA ILE A 13 11.11 -2.49 -2.71
C ILE A 13 11.48 -2.24 -4.18
N TRP A 14 11.55 -3.30 -4.99
CA TRP A 14 11.82 -3.19 -6.43
C TRP A 14 10.76 -2.37 -7.18
N ALA A 15 9.49 -2.49 -6.81
CA ALA A 15 8.41 -1.70 -7.40
C ALA A 15 8.57 -0.21 -7.06
N VAL A 16 8.90 0.13 -5.82
CA VAL A 16 9.17 1.52 -5.41
C VAL A 16 10.38 2.09 -6.15
N GLU A 17 11.47 1.34 -6.23
CA GLU A 17 12.66 1.74 -6.98
C GLU A 17 12.33 1.97 -8.46
N ARG A 18 11.57 1.06 -9.09
CA ARG A 18 11.13 1.21 -10.48
C ARG A 18 10.21 2.41 -10.69
N MET A 19 9.29 2.66 -9.76
CA MET A 19 8.42 3.84 -9.81
C MET A 19 9.26 5.13 -9.73
N LEU A 20 10.20 5.22 -8.78
CA LEU A 20 11.05 6.40 -8.61
C LEU A 20 11.99 6.64 -9.80
N THR A 21 12.56 5.59 -10.38
CA THR A 21 13.48 5.69 -11.53
C THR A 21 12.77 6.07 -12.83
N THR A 22 11.52 5.62 -13.02
CA THR A 22 10.72 5.96 -14.22
C THR A 22 10.05 7.33 -14.13
N THR A 23 9.96 7.93 -12.92
CA THR A 23 9.31 9.23 -12.71
C THR A 23 10.03 10.40 -13.40
N PRO A 24 11.36 10.63 -13.20
CA PRO A 24 12.04 11.75 -13.84
C PRO A 24 11.91 11.80 -15.37
N PRO A 25 12.13 10.71 -16.12
CA PRO A 25 12.00 10.78 -17.57
C PRO A 25 10.55 11.06 -18.03
N LEU A 26 9.53 10.63 -17.29
CA LEU A 26 8.13 10.95 -17.58
C LEU A 26 7.77 12.42 -17.30
N LEU A 27 8.44 13.06 -16.34
CA LEU A 27 8.17 14.46 -15.96
C LEU A 27 9.00 15.48 -16.74
N TYR A 28 10.23 15.14 -17.11
CA TYR A 28 11.22 16.13 -17.56
C TYR A 28 11.75 15.90 -18.97
N LEU A 29 11.41 14.80 -19.66
CA LEU A 29 11.84 14.62 -21.05
C LEU A 29 11.02 15.47 -22.03
N PRO A 30 11.67 16.06 -23.04
CA PRO A 30 10.98 16.70 -24.15
C PRO A 30 9.96 15.76 -24.82
N PRO A 31 8.77 16.26 -25.25
CA PRO A 31 7.71 15.44 -25.82
C PRO A 31 8.16 14.54 -26.99
N ARG A 32 9.11 15.01 -27.82
CA ARG A 32 9.63 14.22 -28.95
C ARG A 32 10.42 12.98 -28.52
N LEU A 33 11.13 13.05 -27.39
CA LEU A 33 11.83 11.90 -26.82
C LEU A 33 10.84 10.97 -26.12
N LEU A 34 9.92 11.56 -25.35
CA LEU A 34 8.85 10.81 -24.69
C LEU A 34 7.97 10.07 -25.69
N LEU A 35 7.65 10.60 -26.86
CA LEU A 35 6.90 9.86 -27.89
C LEU A 35 7.64 8.61 -28.40
N ARG A 36 8.98 8.61 -28.40
CA ARG A 36 9.78 7.47 -28.87
C ARG A 36 9.92 6.35 -27.84
N ILE A 37 9.98 6.69 -26.55
CA ILE A 37 10.22 5.72 -25.46
C ILE A 37 9.05 5.61 -24.47
N GLY A 38 8.01 6.43 -24.65
CA GLY A 38 7.01 6.72 -23.62
C GLY A 38 6.05 5.59 -23.39
N ALA A 39 5.63 4.86 -24.44
CA ALA A 39 4.77 3.70 -24.27
C ALA A 39 5.41 2.63 -23.36
N PRO A 40 6.65 2.13 -23.64
CA PRO A 40 7.27 1.16 -22.74
C PRO A 40 7.65 1.75 -21.37
N LEU A 41 8.08 3.02 -21.31
CA LEU A 41 8.42 3.68 -20.04
C LEU A 41 7.19 3.87 -19.14
N TRP A 42 6.07 4.29 -19.73
CA TRP A 42 4.79 4.44 -19.04
C TRP A 42 4.27 3.10 -18.52
N THR A 43 4.31 2.05 -19.34
CA THR A 43 3.92 0.71 -18.89
C THR A 43 4.75 0.25 -17.69
N GLN A 44 6.07 0.46 -17.72
CA GLN A 44 6.93 0.14 -16.58
C GLN A 44 6.56 0.93 -15.31
N HIS A 45 6.25 2.22 -15.46
CA HIS A 45 5.82 3.08 -14.37
C HIS A 45 4.47 2.64 -13.79
N ALA A 46 3.48 2.40 -14.66
CA ALA A 46 2.14 1.95 -14.28
C ALA A 46 2.18 0.59 -13.57
N THR A 47 2.90 -0.39 -14.12
CA THR A 47 3.05 -1.71 -13.48
C THR A 47 3.75 -1.63 -12.12
N ALA A 48 4.71 -0.71 -11.96
CA ALA A 48 5.34 -0.48 -10.66
C ALA A 48 4.33 0.06 -9.63
N TRP A 49 3.49 1.01 -10.03
CA TRP A 49 2.38 1.51 -9.20
C TRP A 49 1.36 0.42 -8.85
N ASP A 50 0.96 -0.41 -9.81
CA ASP A 50 0.03 -1.53 -9.58
C ASP A 50 0.55 -2.47 -8.49
N HIS A 51 1.86 -2.78 -8.51
CA HIS A 51 2.49 -3.60 -7.49
C HIS A 51 2.52 -2.92 -6.12
N ILE A 52 2.85 -1.63 -6.05
CA ILE A 52 2.84 -0.85 -4.80
C ILE A 52 1.44 -0.84 -4.19
N PHE A 53 0.43 -0.54 -5.00
CA PHE A 53 -0.95 -0.41 -4.54
C PHE A 53 -1.54 -1.75 -4.10
N SER A 54 -1.35 -2.79 -4.90
CA SER A 54 -1.79 -4.16 -4.57
C SER A 54 -1.20 -4.63 -3.23
N HIS A 55 0.07 -4.33 -3.00
CA HIS A 55 0.76 -4.69 -1.77
C HIS A 55 0.25 -3.91 -0.55
N ALA A 56 0.01 -2.60 -0.70
CA ALA A 56 -0.59 -1.77 0.34
C ALA A 56 -2.01 -2.25 0.68
N GLN A 57 -2.83 -2.52 -0.34
CA GLN A 57 -4.19 -3.03 -0.17
C GLN A 57 -4.21 -4.38 0.56
N ALA A 58 -3.34 -5.32 0.19
CA ALA A 58 -3.23 -6.61 0.87
C ALA A 58 -2.84 -6.44 2.35
N ARG A 59 -1.92 -5.52 2.67
CA ARG A 59 -1.55 -5.21 4.06
C ARG A 59 -2.70 -4.60 4.85
N ILE A 60 -3.44 -3.66 4.27
CA ILE A 60 -4.62 -3.03 4.89
C ILE A 60 -5.70 -4.08 5.16
N GLN A 61 -6.01 -4.94 4.19
CA GLN A 61 -7.02 -5.98 4.34
C GLN A 61 -6.63 -7.00 5.43
N ARG A 62 -5.37 -7.43 5.46
CA ARG A 62 -4.84 -8.31 6.54
C ARG A 62 -4.89 -7.63 7.91
N ALA A 63 -4.68 -6.31 7.99
CA ALA A 63 -4.82 -5.58 9.25
C ALA A 63 -6.28 -5.52 9.69
N TYR A 64 -7.21 -5.22 8.78
CA TYR A 64 -8.64 -5.22 9.05
C TYR A 64 -9.15 -6.57 9.54
N GLN A 65 -8.77 -7.68 8.89
CA GLN A 65 -9.14 -9.04 9.32
C GLN A 65 -8.60 -9.41 10.71
N ARG A 66 -7.39 -8.96 11.05
CA ARG A 66 -6.81 -9.17 12.39
C ARG A 66 -7.58 -8.36 13.44
N LEU A 67 -7.95 -7.12 13.13
CA LEU A 67 -8.74 -6.30 14.04
C LEU A 67 -10.14 -6.88 14.26
N SER A 68 -10.85 -7.26 13.19
CA SER A 68 -12.19 -7.85 13.30
C SER A 68 -12.18 -9.19 14.06
N SER A 69 -11.20 -10.07 13.79
CA SER A 69 -11.07 -11.33 14.53
C SER A 69 -10.65 -11.13 15.99
N SER A 70 -9.82 -10.12 16.30
CA SER A 70 -9.49 -9.75 17.68
C SER A 70 -10.68 -9.18 18.44
N GLN A 71 -11.55 -8.42 17.76
CA GLN A 71 -12.77 -7.86 18.33
C GLN A 71 -13.82 -8.94 18.57
N ALA A 72 -14.00 -9.87 17.62
CA ALA A 72 -14.86 -11.04 17.78
C ALA A 72 -14.41 -11.97 18.93
N ARG A 73 -13.09 -12.14 19.12
CA ARG A 73 -12.55 -12.86 20.28
C ARG A 73 -12.77 -12.11 21.58
N ARG A 74 -12.60 -10.78 21.60
CA ARG A 74 -12.86 -9.95 22.80
C ARG A 74 -14.34 -9.92 23.19
N SER A 75 -15.27 -9.92 22.24
CA SER A 75 -16.70 -10.04 22.54
C SER A 75 -17.08 -11.42 23.09
N ALA A 76 -16.33 -12.47 22.73
CA ALA A 76 -16.53 -13.82 23.26
C ALA A 76 -15.87 -14.05 24.63
N THR A 77 -14.81 -13.30 24.98
CA THR A 77 -14.04 -13.51 26.22
C THR A 77 -14.16 -12.40 27.27
N GLY A 78 -14.91 -11.32 27.02
CA GLY A 78 -15.13 -10.24 28.00
C GLY A 78 -13.87 -9.49 28.45
N ALA A 79 -12.71 -9.74 27.84
CA ALA A 79 -11.43 -9.23 28.30
C ALA A 79 -11.06 -7.91 27.58
N ALA A 80 -11.17 -6.80 28.31
CA ALA A 80 -10.70 -5.48 27.91
C ALA A 80 -9.18 -5.37 28.11
N GLY A 81 -8.40 -5.89 27.15
CA GLY A 81 -6.95 -5.67 27.09
C GLY A 81 -6.59 -4.70 25.97
N GLY A 82 -6.20 -3.46 26.33
CA GLY A 82 -5.78 -2.43 25.39
C GLY A 82 -4.41 -2.76 24.77
N GLN A 83 -4.42 -3.30 23.54
CA GLN A 83 -3.19 -3.50 22.76
C GLN A 83 -3.04 -2.36 21.75
N TYR A 84 -1.88 -1.69 21.74
CA TYR A 84 -1.56 -0.61 20.81
C TYR A 84 -1.72 -1.07 19.35
N THR A 85 -2.73 -0.55 18.64
CA THR A 85 -3.16 -1.06 17.32
C THR A 85 -2.44 -0.42 16.12
N GLY A 86 -1.37 0.36 16.37
CA GLY A 86 -0.65 1.13 15.35
C GLY A 86 -1.48 2.29 14.78
N VAL A 87 -0.89 3.14 13.93
CA VAL A 87 -1.56 4.34 13.37
C VAL A 87 -2.87 3.98 12.67
N LEU A 88 -2.90 2.90 11.90
CA LEU A 88 -4.11 2.41 11.22
C LEU A 88 -5.21 2.03 12.23
N GLY A 89 -4.86 1.33 13.31
CA GLY A 89 -5.83 0.95 14.33
C GLY A 89 -6.32 2.13 15.16
N GLN A 90 -5.47 3.13 15.41
CA GLN A 90 -5.88 4.39 16.04
C GLN A 90 -6.83 5.21 15.13
N LEU A 91 -6.60 5.22 13.82
CA LEU A 91 -7.49 5.91 12.86
C LEU A 91 -8.85 5.22 12.72
N MET A 92 -8.88 3.88 12.83
CA MET A 92 -10.13 3.10 12.84
C MET A 92 -10.90 3.25 14.16
N GLU A 93 -10.22 3.22 15.31
CA GLU A 93 -10.84 3.41 16.63
C GLU A 93 -11.43 4.82 16.80
N LYS A 94 -10.78 5.83 16.21
CA LYS A 94 -11.27 7.21 16.18
C LYS A 94 -12.36 7.48 15.13
N GLY A 95 -12.81 6.48 14.37
CA GLY A 95 -13.87 6.63 13.37
C GLY A 95 -13.54 7.57 12.20
N GLN A 96 -12.27 7.93 12.00
CA GLN A 96 -11.82 8.87 10.97
C GLN A 96 -11.64 8.23 9.58
N LEU A 97 -11.75 6.91 9.47
CA LEU A 97 -11.74 6.17 8.21
C LEU A 97 -13.09 5.46 8.03
N SER A 98 -14.15 6.23 7.75
CA SER A 98 -15.29 5.67 7.04
C SER A 98 -14.80 5.15 5.69
N LEU A 99 -15.22 3.93 5.33
CA LEU A 99 -14.91 3.22 4.08
C LEU A 99 -15.08 4.12 2.83
N ASP A 100 -15.95 5.14 2.93
CA ASP A 100 -16.24 6.10 1.86
C ASP A 100 -15.08 7.06 1.54
N LEU A 101 -14.23 7.41 2.52
CA LEU A 101 -13.09 8.31 2.29
C LEU A 101 -11.89 7.63 1.62
N ILE A 102 -11.80 6.29 1.68
CA ILE A 102 -10.80 5.52 0.91
C ILE A 102 -11.18 5.50 -0.58
N LYS A 103 -12.48 5.56 -0.89
CA LYS A 103 -12.99 5.52 -2.26
C LYS A 103 -12.96 6.88 -2.96
N ALA A 104 -13.01 7.98 -2.20
CA ALA A 104 -13.06 9.34 -2.73
C ALA A 104 -11.68 9.97 -3.06
N ASN A 105 -10.56 9.32 -2.71
CA ASN A 105 -9.22 9.88 -2.87
C ASN A 105 -8.30 9.09 -3.82
N VAL A 106 -8.91 8.26 -4.68
CA VAL A 106 -8.24 7.63 -5.82
C VAL A 106 -8.60 8.48 -7.05
N PRO A 107 -7.64 9.16 -7.71
CA PRO A 107 -7.90 9.79 -9.00
C PRO A 107 -8.24 8.77 -10.09
#